data_AF-A0A511DHN5-F1
#
_entry.id   AF-A0A511DHN5-F1
#
_cell.length_a   1.000
_cell.length_b   1.000
_cell.length_c   1.000
_cell.angle_alpha   90.00
_cell.angle_beta   90.00
_cell.angle_gamma   90.00
#
_symmetry.space_group_name_H-M   'P 1'
#
loop_
_entity.id
_entity.type
_entity.pdbx_description
1 polymer ?
#
loop_
_entity_poly.entity_id
_entity_poly.type
_entity_poly.pdbx_seq_one_letter_code
_entity_poly.pdbx_strand_id
1 'polypeptide(L)' 'MEIEAEFAKSSACHSGSCVEVRITDTIVSVRNTDTPEQQADFTHEEWSAFLIGVKSGEFDLRSADRIPVPTP' A
#
# COMPACT_ATOMS: atom_id res chain seq x y z
N MET A 1 20.64 14.05 -12.22
CA MET A 1 19.81 14.66 -11.18
C MET A 1 18.94 13.52 -10.68
N GLU A 2 19.40 12.86 -9.62
CA GLU A 2 18.67 11.75 -9.05
C GLU A 2 17.52 12.38 -8.28
N ILE A 3 16.31 12.17 -8.78
CA ILE A 3 15.11 12.48 -8.03
C ILE A 3 15.06 11.41 -6.95
N GLU A 4 15.68 11.69 -5.80
CA GLU A 4 15.51 10.87 -4.61
C GLU A 4 14.01 10.83 -4.34
N ALA A 5 13.40 9.67 -4.55
CA ALA A 5 11.98 9.52 -4.37
C ALA A 5 11.64 9.85 -2.91
N GLU A 6 10.67 10.74 -2.70
CA GLU A 6 10.21 11.08 -1.36
C GLU A 6 9.10 10.13 -0.92
N PHE A 7 8.94 9.97 0.40
CA PHE A 7 7.80 9.26 0.95
C PHE A 7 6.52 10.07 0.71
N ALA A 8 5.52 9.44 0.12
CA ALA A 8 4.21 10.02 -0.10
C ALA A 8 3.15 9.22 0.66
N LYS A 9 2.23 9.94 1.32
CA LYS A 9 1.04 9.35 1.96
C LYS A 9 -0.17 9.46 1.04
N SER A 10 -1.15 8.58 1.24
CA SER A 10 -2.44 8.69 0.55
C SER A 10 -3.16 9.98 0.93
N SER A 11 -3.78 10.65 -0.05
CA SER A 11 -4.65 11.81 0.19
C SER A 11 -5.89 11.47 1.00
N ALA A 12 -6.27 10.19 1.09
CA ALA A 12 -7.35 9.73 1.95
C ALA A 12 -6.94 9.67 3.44
N CYS A 13 -5.65 9.78 3.76
CA CYS A 13 -5.20 9.72 5.14
C CYS A 13 -5.25 11.10 5.82
N HIS A 14 -6.17 11.23 6.78
CA HIS A 14 -6.42 12.47 7.52
C HIS A 14 -6.13 12.34 9.03
N SER A 15 -5.73 11.16 9.50
CA SER A 15 -5.43 10.86 10.90
C SER A 15 -3.91 10.73 11.13
N GLY A 16 -3.49 10.53 12.38
CA GLY A 16 -2.08 10.52 12.80
C GLY A 16 -1.24 9.31 12.35
N SER A 17 -1.87 8.22 11.88
CA SER A 17 -1.18 6.97 11.53
C SER A 17 -1.42 6.62 10.07
N CYS A 18 -0.58 7.17 9.19
CA CYS A 18 -0.69 7.00 7.76
C CYS A 18 0.39 6.04 7.26
N VAL A 19 0.02 5.20 6.30
CA VAL A 19 1.00 4.48 5.49
C VAL A 19 1.62 5.45 4.49
N GLU A 20 2.95 5.48 4.45
CA GLU A 20 3.75 6.21 3.48
C GLU A 20 4.46 5.23 2.57
N VAL A 21 4.52 5.57 1.29
CA VAL A 21 5.17 4.77 0.25
C VAL A 21 6.20 5.62 -0.47
N ARG A 22 7.40 5.07 -0.65
CA ARG A 22 8.45 5.64 -1.49
C ARG A 22 8.80 4.64 -2.58
N ILE A 23 8.86 5.08 -3.83
CA ILE A 23 9.16 4.24 -4.98
C ILE A 23 10.43 4.76 -5.65
N THR A 24 11.51 3.98 -5.61
CA THR A 24 12.75 4.28 -6.33
C THR A 24 12.84 3.49 -7.64
N ASP A 25 13.94 3.66 -8.38
CA ASP A 25 14.25 2.89 -9.58
C ASP A 25 14.44 1.39 -9.35
N THR A 26 14.55 0.92 -8.10
CA THR A 26 14.87 -0.48 -7.79
C THR A 26 13.94 -1.12 -6.76
N ILE A 27 13.39 -0.33 -5.84
CA ILE A 27 12.60 -0.85 -4.72
C ILE A 27 11.40 0.05 -4.39
N VAL A 28 10.48 -0.52 -3.64
CA VAL A 28 9.38 0.20 -2.99
C VAL A 28 9.53 0.04 -1.49
N SER A 29 9.66 1.16 -0.77
CA SER A 29 9.71 1.20 0.69
C SER A 29 8.34 1.62 1.24
N VAL A 30 7.82 0.87 2.21
CA VAL A 30 6.57 1.19 2.92
C VAL A 30 6.86 1.34 4.40
N ARG A 31 6.31 2.39 5.02
CA ARG A 31 6.41 2.65 6.47
C ARG A 31 5.16 3.32 7.02
N ASN A 32 5.10 3.47 8.34
CA ASN A 32 4.07 4.28 9.02
C ASN A 32 4.66 5.63 9.44
N THR A 33 3.86 6.71 9.38
CA THR A 33 4.24 8.04 9.86
C THR A 33 4.65 8.06 11.34
N ASP A 34 4.05 7.22 12.18
CA ASP A 34 4.34 7.18 13.62
C ASP A 34 5.63 6.41 13.96
N THR A 35 6.10 5.55 13.06
CA THR A 35 7.30 4.71 13.25
C THR A 35 8.16 4.73 11.97
N PRO A 36 8.74 5.88 11.61
CA PRO A 36 9.41 6.07 10.33
C PRO A 36 10.70 5.26 10.18
N GLU A 37 11.27 4.76 11.29
CA GLU A 37 12.43 3.86 11.27
C GLU A 37 12.07 2.41 10.93
N GLN A 38 10.79 2.03 11.04
CA GLN A 38 10.31 0.70 10.72
C GLN A 38 9.72 0.72 9.30
N GLN A 39 10.52 0.30 8.33
CA GLN A 39 10.12 0.18 6.92
C GLN A 39 10.25 -1.25 6.41
N ALA A 40 9.42 -1.60 5.44
CA ALA A 40 9.52 -2.82 4.65
C ALA A 40 9.83 -2.46 3.20
N ASP A 41 10.84 -3.12 2.63
CA ASP A 41 11.28 -2.92 1.25
C ASP A 41 10.81 -4.09 0.38
N PHE A 42 10.30 -3.76 -0.80
CA PHE A 42 9.76 -4.69 -1.78
C PHE A 42 10.42 -4.45 -3.13
N THR A 43 10.57 -5.52 -3.92
CA THR A 43 10.88 -5.41 -5.35
C THR A 43 9.68 -4.87 -6.13
N HIS A 44 9.89 -4.37 -7.36
CA HIS A 44 8.79 -3.97 -8.22
C HIS A 44 7.86 -5.12 -8.59
N GLU A 45 8.38 -6.35 -8.69
CA GLU A 45 7.56 -7.53 -8.99
C GLU A 45 6.61 -7.85 -7.83
N GLU A 46 7.13 -7.91 -6.61
CA GLU A 46 6.32 -8.11 -5.40
C GLU A 46 5.30 -6.99 -5.23
N TRP A 47 5.71 -5.74 -5.46
CA TRP A 47 4.81 -4.59 -5.37
C TRP A 47 3.70 -4.64 -6.43
N SER A 48 4.03 -5.05 -7.66
CA SER A 48 3.03 -5.22 -8.73
C SER A 48 2.01 -6.29 -8.37
N ALA A 49 2.45 -7.44 -7.85
CA ALA A 49 1.56 -8.50 -7.37
C ALA A 49 0.66 -8.01 -6.22
N PHE A 50 1.22 -7.27 -5.25
CA PHE A 50 0.46 -6.64 -4.18
C PHE A 50 -0.62 -5.69 -4.71
N LEU A 51 -0.28 -4.81 -5.66
CA LEU A 51 -1.23 -3.87 -6.27
C LEU A 51 -2.35 -4.58 -7.05
N ILE A 52 -2.08 -5.73 -7.67
CA ILE A 52 -3.11 -6.56 -8.30
C ILE A 52 -4.11 -7.02 -7.24
N GLY A 53 -3.65 -7.58 -6.11
CA GLY A 53 -4.52 -8.02 -5.02
C GLY A 53 -5.33 -6.88 -4.39
N VAL A 54 -4.70 -5.71 -4.17
CA VAL A 54 -5.39 -4.50 -3.67
C VAL A 54 -6.50 -4.08 -4.63
N LYS A 55 -6.23 -3.99 -5.94
CA LYS A 55 -7.23 -3.58 -6.94
C LYS A 55 -8.34 -4.61 -7.13
N SER A 56 -8.07 -5.88 -6.86
CA SER A 56 -9.06 -6.96 -6.83
C SER A 56 -9.91 -6.96 -5.55
N GLY A 57 -9.63 -6.07 -4.59
CA GLY A 57 -10.34 -6.02 -3.30
C GLY A 57 -10.01 -7.20 -2.38
N GLU A 58 -8.88 -7.90 -2.61
CA GLU A 58 -8.49 -9.06 -1.81
C GLU A 58 -8.20 -8.67 -0.35
N PHE A 59 -7.68 -7.46 -0.16
CA PHE A 59 -7.28 -6.91 1.14
C PHE A 59 -8.26 -5.87 1.69
N ASP A 60 -9.44 -5.73 1.09
CA ASP A 60 -10.48 -4.86 1.66
C ASP A 60 -10.86 -5.37 3.05
N LEU A 61 -11.05 -4.43 3.99
CA LEU A 61 -11.54 -4.73 5.33
C LEU A 61 -12.98 -5.22 5.23
N ARG A 62 -13.17 -6.51 4.97
CA ARG A 62 -14.48 -7.14 4.97
C ARG A 62 -15.00 -7.03 6.40
N SER A 63 -16.08 -6.28 6.59
CA SER A 63 -16.87 -6.32 7.82
C SER A 63 -17.60 -7.66 7.93
N ALA A 64 -16.86 -8.77 8.06
CA ALA A 64 -17.33 -10.16 8.03
C ALA A 64 -18.06 -10.58 6.72
N ASP A 65 -17.61 -11.68 6.12
CA ASP A 65 -18.41 -12.58 5.25
C ASP A 65 -19.45 -11.92 4.32
N ARG A 66 -19.03 -11.23 3.25
CA ARG A 66 -19.98 -10.92 2.17
C ARG A 66 -20.15 -12.18 1.32
N ILE A 67 -21.08 -13.05 1.72
CA ILE A 67 -21.59 -14.14 0.88
C ILE A 67 -22.01 -13.54 -0.46
N PRO A 68 -21.49 -14.02 -1.60
CA PRO A 68 -21.99 -13.58 -2.90
C PRO A 68 -23.44 -14.04 -3.07
N VAL A 69 -24.34 -13.09 -3.28
CA VAL A 69 -25.69 -13.39 -3.76
C VAL A 69 -25.57 -13.99 -5.17
N PRO A 70 -26.11 -15.19 -5.44
CA PRO A 70 -26.17 -15.67 -6.81
C PRO A 70 -27.17 -14.81 -7.58
N THR A 71 -26.70 -14.19 -8.66
CA THR A 71 -27.51 -13.56 -9.70
C THR A 71 -28.17 -14.63 -10.59
N PRO A 72 -29.32 -14.31 -11.22
CA PRO A 72 -30.47 -15.21 -11.41
C PRO A 72 -30.24 -16.45 -12.29
#